data_AF-A0A7S0F152-F1
#
_entry.id   AF-A0A7S0F152-F1
#
_cell.length_a   1.000
_cell.length_b   1.000
_cell.length_c   1.000
_cell.angle_alpha   90.00
_cell.angle_beta   90.00
_cell.angle_gamma   90.00
#
_symmetry.space_group_name_H-M   'P 1'
#
loop_
_entity.id
_entity.type
_entity.pdbx_description
1 polymer ?
#
loop_
_entity_poly.entity_id
_entity_poly.type
_entity_poly.pdbx_seq_one_letter_code
_entity_poly.pdbx_strand_id
1 'polypeptide(L)'
;DIRHIVCVNEQNNEFPDQFNYFNIDTLEDQEDHDATVHFSAVKKFTDESLAKGGAVCFHCAAGISRSTTMMIAYLMASRRMSLFDAFQLTYSKRRVAWPNRSFMQQLIQYEAKLQKEGVLRGKQPSIALEDWDMWTTGDMQMLRKQHLITLESRHDSLKGADSKAYREYSEKLQKAMH
;
A
#
# COMPACT_ATOMS: atom_id res chain seq x y z
N ASP A 1 -9.79 -14.46 -13.07
CA ASP A 1 -11.11 -14.74 -12.47
C ASP A 1 -11.18 -14.21 -11.04
N ILE A 2 -11.92 -13.13 -10.82
CA ILE A 2 -12.22 -12.63 -9.48
C ILE A 2 -13.28 -13.54 -8.87
N ARG A 3 -13.08 -13.97 -7.62
CA ARG A 3 -14.00 -14.86 -6.87
C ARG A 3 -14.32 -14.33 -5.48
N HIS A 4 -13.58 -13.31 -5.03
CA HIS A 4 -13.62 -12.78 -3.68
C HIS A 4 -13.56 -11.26 -3.71
N ILE A 5 -14.29 -10.61 -2.81
CA ILE A 5 -14.40 -9.16 -2.75
C ILE A 5 -14.22 -8.68 -1.30
N VAL A 6 -13.29 -7.76 -1.09
CA VAL A 6 -13.19 -6.94 0.12
C VAL A 6 -13.96 -5.65 -0.14
N CYS A 7 -15.10 -5.51 0.53
CA CYS A 7 -16.00 -4.36 0.42
C CYS A 7 -15.80 -3.46 1.64
N VAL A 8 -15.42 -2.20 1.41
CA VAL A 8 -15.14 -1.24 2.48
C VAL A 8 -16.22 -0.16 2.53
N ASN A 9 -17.19 -0.42 3.41
CA ASN A 9 -18.34 0.43 3.75
C ASN A 9 -19.09 0.90 2.50
N GLU A 10 -19.58 -0.09 1.74
CA GLU A 10 -20.56 0.09 0.68
C GLU A 10 -21.79 -0.75 0.98
N GLN A 11 -22.95 -0.16 0.73
CA GLN A 11 -24.23 -0.81 0.99
C GLN A 11 -24.55 -1.76 -0.16
N ASN A 12 -24.90 -3.00 0.20
CA ASN A 12 -25.37 -4.08 -0.66
C ASN A 12 -24.29 -4.77 -1.51
N ASN A 13 -24.19 -6.09 -1.32
CA ASN A 13 -23.45 -6.96 -2.20
C ASN A 13 -24.29 -7.15 -3.47
N GLU A 14 -23.96 -6.47 -4.57
CA GLU A 14 -24.75 -6.52 -5.83
C GLU A 14 -24.83 -7.91 -6.46
N PHE A 15 -23.82 -8.76 -6.24
CA PHE A 15 -23.73 -10.09 -6.85
C PHE A 15 -23.42 -11.18 -5.79
N PRO A 16 -24.30 -11.37 -4.79
CA PRO A 16 -24.02 -12.20 -3.62
C PRO A 16 -23.85 -13.68 -3.95
N ASP A 17 -24.48 -14.14 -5.05
CA ASP A 17 -24.39 -15.53 -5.51
C ASP A 17 -23.13 -15.81 -6.36
N GLN A 18 -22.40 -14.76 -6.77
CA GLN A 18 -21.25 -14.88 -7.67
C GLN A 18 -19.91 -14.72 -6.97
N PHE A 19 -19.87 -13.96 -5.87
CA PHE A 19 -18.62 -13.67 -5.15
C PHE A 19 -18.76 -13.91 -3.65
N ASN A 20 -17.63 -14.25 -3.02
CA ASN A 20 -17.53 -14.27 -1.57
C ASN A 20 -17.10 -12.89 -1.07
N TYR A 21 -17.92 -12.27 -0.22
CA TYR A 21 -17.68 -10.92 0.30
C TYR A 21 -17.07 -10.94 1.71
N PHE A 22 -16.13 -10.04 1.94
CA PHE A 22 -15.68 -9.61 3.26
C PHE A 22 -16.02 -8.13 3.41
N ASN A 23 -17.03 -7.85 4.25
CA ASN A 23 -17.57 -6.51 4.42
C ASN A 23 -16.96 -5.82 5.65
N ILE A 24 -16.57 -4.56 5.47
CA ILE A 24 -16.15 -3.65 6.53
C ILE A 24 -17.16 -2.51 6.56
N ASP A 25 -18.23 -2.66 7.33
CA ASP A 25 -19.35 -1.71 7.29
C ASP A 25 -19.11 -0.43 8.11
N THR A 26 -18.09 -0.43 8.96
CA THR A 26 -17.86 0.64 9.97
C THR A 26 -16.79 1.65 9.58
N LEU A 27 -16.07 1.45 8.47
CA LEU A 27 -14.95 2.30 8.10
C LEU A 27 -15.42 3.43 7.17
N GLU A 28 -15.62 4.62 7.73
CA GLU A 28 -15.89 5.84 6.96
C GLU A 28 -14.59 6.49 6.46
N ASP A 29 -14.68 7.29 5.40
CA ASP A 29 -13.53 8.00 4.84
C ASP A 29 -13.29 9.34 5.56
N GLN A 30 -13.14 9.26 6.88
CA GLN A 30 -13.02 10.40 7.80
C GLN A 30 -11.74 10.29 8.63
N GLU A 31 -11.32 11.40 9.24
CA GLU A 31 -10.04 11.48 9.94
C GLU A 31 -10.01 10.70 11.27
N ASP A 32 -11.16 10.54 11.92
CA ASP A 32 -11.32 9.94 13.25
C ASP A 32 -11.55 8.43 13.24
N HIS A 33 -11.67 7.81 12.06
CA HIS A 33 -11.84 6.36 11.94
C HIS A 33 -10.50 5.62 11.91
N ASP A 34 -10.40 4.57 12.72
CA ASP A 34 -9.22 3.69 12.77
C ASP A 34 -9.37 2.53 11.77
N ALA A 35 -8.61 2.59 10.68
CA ALA A 35 -8.55 1.54 9.67
C ALA A 35 -7.71 0.34 10.13
N THR A 36 -6.79 0.53 11.08
CA THR A 36 -5.79 -0.48 11.48
C THR A 36 -6.43 -1.70 12.13
N VAL A 37 -7.59 -1.53 12.77
CA VAL A 37 -8.37 -2.61 13.39
C VAL A 37 -8.79 -3.68 12.37
N HIS A 38 -8.88 -3.32 11.08
CA HIS A 38 -9.31 -4.23 10.01
C HIS A 38 -8.15 -4.93 9.30
N PHE A 39 -6.91 -4.45 9.41
CA PHE A 39 -5.77 -4.93 8.61
C PHE A 39 -5.52 -6.44 8.76
N SER A 40 -5.57 -6.95 9.99
CA SER A 40 -5.34 -8.38 10.26
C SER A 40 -6.43 -9.27 9.64
N ALA A 41 -7.70 -8.86 9.78
CA ALA A 41 -8.83 -9.62 9.26
C ALA A 41 -8.85 -9.62 7.72
N VAL A 42 -8.61 -8.46 7.11
CA VAL A 42 -8.48 -8.32 5.65
C VAL A 42 -7.32 -9.17 5.13
N LYS A 43 -6.16 -9.13 5.81
CA LYS A 43 -5.01 -9.95 5.44
C LYS A 43 -5.37 -11.43 5.46
N LYS A 44 -5.97 -11.92 6.55
CA LYS A 44 -6.38 -13.32 6.69
C LYS A 44 -7.34 -13.73 5.58
N PHE A 45 -8.40 -12.96 5.35
CA PHE A 45 -9.38 -13.24 4.29
C PHE A 45 -8.71 -13.27 2.91
N THR A 46 -7.83 -12.32 2.62
CA THR A 46 -7.17 -12.21 1.31
C THR A 46 -6.21 -13.37 1.10
N ASP A 47 -5.41 -13.75 2.10
CA ASP A 47 -4.48 -14.89 2.00
C ASP A 47 -5.24 -16.21 1.81
N GLU A 48 -6.32 -16.44 2.59
CA GLU A 48 -7.17 -17.63 2.46
C GLU A 48 -7.87 -17.70 1.09
N SER A 49 -8.32 -16.56 0.57
CA SER A 49 -8.97 -16.45 -0.73
C SER A 49 -7.99 -16.76 -1.86
N LEU A 50 -6.78 -16.20 -1.82
CA LEU A 50 -5.76 -16.47 -2.83
C LEU A 50 -5.26 -17.92 -2.78
N ALA A 51 -5.20 -18.54 -1.59
CA ALA A 51 -4.81 -19.94 -1.44
C ALA A 51 -5.81 -20.91 -2.10
N LYS A 52 -7.09 -20.52 -2.21
CA LYS A 52 -8.14 -21.26 -2.94
C LYS A 52 -8.07 -21.07 -4.46
N GLY A 53 -7.17 -20.20 -4.93
CA GLY A 53 -7.06 -19.80 -6.33
C GLY A 53 -7.98 -18.64 -6.71
N GLY A 54 -7.70 -18.01 -7.86
CA GLY A 54 -8.43 -16.84 -8.34
C GLY A 54 -7.85 -15.51 -7.87
N ALA A 55 -8.69 -14.47 -7.86
CA ALA A 55 -8.31 -13.10 -7.50
C ALA A 55 -9.28 -12.47 -6.50
N VAL A 56 -8.75 -11.54 -5.70
CA VAL A 56 -9.49 -10.72 -4.72
C VAL A 56 -9.59 -9.29 -5.25
N CYS A 57 -10.81 -8.75 -5.29
CA CYS A 57 -11.07 -7.35 -5.59
C CYS A 57 -11.23 -6.55 -4.30
N PHE A 58 -10.68 -5.34 -4.25
CA PHE A 58 -10.88 -4.40 -3.14
C PHE A 58 -11.68 -3.21 -3.67
N HIS A 59 -12.80 -2.88 -3.04
CA HIS A 59 -13.61 -1.72 -3.44
C HIS A 59 -14.19 -0.94 -2.26
N CYS A 60 -14.49 0.32 -2.55
CA CYS A 60 -15.30 1.26 -1.76
C CYS A 60 -16.00 2.19 -2.76
N ALA A 61 -16.67 3.27 -2.33
CA ALA A 61 -17.46 4.15 -3.21
C ALA A 61 -16.70 4.61 -4.47
N ALA A 62 -15.56 5.27 -4.28
CA ALA A 62 -14.79 5.85 -5.38
C ALA A 62 -13.56 5.00 -5.78
N GLY A 63 -13.19 4.02 -4.94
CA GLY A 63 -11.92 3.31 -5.09
C GLY A 63 -10.70 4.26 -5.03
N ILE A 64 -10.77 5.28 -4.17
CA ILE A 64 -9.75 6.31 -3.95
C ILE A 64 -9.01 6.06 -2.64
N SER A 65 -9.72 6.09 -1.50
CA SER A 65 -9.12 6.11 -0.16
C SER A 65 -9.27 4.78 0.60
N ARG A 66 -10.44 4.50 1.19
CA ARG A 66 -10.70 3.32 2.05
C ARG A 66 -10.19 1.96 1.52
N SER A 67 -10.58 1.57 0.31
CA SER A 67 -10.14 0.30 -0.29
C SER A 67 -8.67 0.30 -0.70
N THR A 68 -8.14 1.45 -1.12
CA THR A 68 -6.70 1.66 -1.37
C THR A 68 -5.90 1.45 -0.08
N THR A 69 -6.35 1.99 1.05
CA THR A 69 -5.72 1.79 2.37
C THR A 69 -5.62 0.31 2.71
N MET A 70 -6.70 -0.45 2.54
CA MET A 70 -6.72 -1.90 2.78
C MET A 70 -5.76 -2.67 1.86
N MET A 71 -5.73 -2.31 0.57
CA MET A 71 -4.81 -2.90 -0.40
C MET A 71 -3.34 -2.64 -0.03
N ILE A 72 -3.00 -1.40 0.32
CA ILE A 72 -1.62 -1.02 0.70
C ILE A 72 -1.20 -1.76 1.97
N ALA A 73 -2.05 -1.79 3.00
CA ALA A 73 -1.79 -2.54 4.23
C ALA A 73 -1.55 -4.04 3.95
N TYR A 74 -2.37 -4.64 3.07
CA TYR A 74 -2.19 -6.03 2.63
C TYR A 74 -0.84 -6.26 1.95
N LEU A 75 -0.46 -5.39 1.01
CA LEU A 75 0.80 -5.50 0.28
C LEU A 75 2.00 -5.40 1.22
N MET A 76 1.96 -4.50 2.20
CA MET A 76 3.02 -4.42 3.21
C MET A 76 3.13 -5.71 4.03
N ALA A 77 2.00 -6.20 4.56
CA ALA A 77 2.02 -7.34 5.49
C ALA A 77 2.24 -8.70 4.82
N SER A 78 1.65 -8.94 3.65
CA SER A 78 1.71 -10.24 2.95
C SER A 78 2.72 -10.29 1.82
N ARG A 79 3.06 -9.15 1.20
CA ARG A 79 4.06 -9.09 0.12
C ARG A 79 5.38 -8.45 0.55
N ARG A 80 5.49 -8.04 1.82
CA ARG A 80 6.70 -7.46 2.42
C ARG A 80 7.21 -6.23 1.66
N MET A 81 6.29 -5.46 1.11
CA MET A 81 6.58 -4.21 0.42
C MET A 81 6.72 -3.07 1.45
N SER A 82 7.59 -2.11 1.19
CA SER A 82 7.56 -0.85 1.93
C SER A 82 6.23 -0.12 1.66
N LEU A 83 5.85 0.83 2.52
CA LEU A 83 4.69 1.68 2.28
C LEU A 83 4.80 2.39 0.93
N PHE A 84 5.97 2.95 0.64
CA PHE A 84 6.26 3.61 -0.62
C PHE A 84 6.08 2.67 -1.83
N ASP A 85 6.66 1.46 -1.80
CA ASP A 85 6.54 0.50 -2.90
C ASP A 85 5.09 0.04 -3.08
N ALA A 86 4.38 -0.22 -1.98
CA ALA A 86 2.98 -0.66 -1.99
C ALA A 86 2.06 0.44 -2.54
N PHE A 87 2.27 1.69 -2.14
CA PHE A 87 1.58 2.85 -2.68
C PHE A 87 1.89 3.03 -4.17
N GLN A 88 3.16 3.05 -4.57
CA GLN A 88 3.57 3.23 -5.97
C GLN A 88 2.98 2.13 -6.88
N LEU A 89 3.00 0.87 -6.43
CA LEU A 89 2.38 -0.23 -7.17
C LEU A 89 0.87 0.01 -7.34
N THR A 90 0.17 0.32 -6.26
CA THR A 90 -1.28 0.55 -6.28
C THR A 90 -1.64 1.73 -7.19
N TYR A 91 -0.94 2.85 -7.03
CA TYR A 91 -1.07 4.04 -7.86
C TYR A 91 -0.79 3.70 -9.34
N SER A 92 0.22 2.87 -9.66
CA SER A 92 0.53 2.43 -11.05
C SER A 92 -0.57 1.69 -11.75
N LYS A 93 -1.41 0.99 -11.00
CA LYS A 93 -2.56 0.28 -11.54
C LYS A 93 -3.84 1.12 -11.51
N ARG A 94 -3.93 2.07 -10.58
CA ARG A 94 -5.08 2.97 -10.43
C ARG A 94 -4.65 4.37 -10.02
N ARG A 95 -4.56 5.28 -11.00
CA ARG A 95 -4.05 6.66 -10.83
C ARG A 95 -4.91 7.58 -9.95
N VAL A 96 -6.09 7.12 -9.53
CA VAL A 96 -6.94 7.83 -8.55
C VAL A 96 -6.74 7.32 -7.12
N ALA A 97 -5.92 6.29 -6.92
CA ALA A 97 -5.65 5.73 -5.60
C ALA A 97 -4.91 6.75 -4.73
N TRP A 98 -5.58 7.24 -3.69
CA TRP A 98 -5.08 8.27 -2.80
C TRP A 98 -5.74 8.13 -1.43
N PRO A 99 -5.11 7.44 -0.46
CA PRO A 99 -5.60 7.41 0.91
C PRO A 99 -5.78 8.83 1.46
N ASN A 100 -6.80 9.04 2.28
CA ASN A 100 -6.89 10.30 3.03
C ASN A 100 -5.67 10.45 3.97
N ARG A 101 -5.46 11.67 4.46
CA ARG A 101 -4.29 12.01 5.28
C ARG A 101 -4.20 11.16 6.56
N SER A 102 -5.32 10.96 7.26
CA SER A 102 -5.37 10.15 8.49
C SER A 102 -5.01 8.69 8.21
N PHE A 103 -5.55 8.10 7.14
CA PHE A 103 -5.21 6.74 6.73
C PHE A 103 -3.76 6.61 6.29
N MET A 104 -3.18 7.61 5.61
CA MET A 104 -1.76 7.60 5.32
C MET A 104 -0.93 7.61 6.61
N GLN A 105 -1.28 8.44 7.59
CA GLN A 105 -0.63 8.45 8.90
C GLN A 105 -0.71 7.08 9.59
N GLN A 106 -1.87 6.42 9.54
CA GLN A 106 -2.06 5.06 10.07
C GLN A 106 -1.23 4.02 9.32
N LEU A 107 -1.09 4.14 8.00
CA LEU A 107 -0.22 3.27 7.19
C LEU A 107 1.27 3.46 7.52
N ILE A 108 1.70 4.70 7.74
CA ILE A 108 3.07 5.04 8.19
C ILE A 108 3.37 4.36 9.54
N GLN A 109 2.44 4.48 10.49
CA GLN A 109 2.55 3.82 11.79
C GLN A 109 2.55 2.29 11.66
N TYR A 110 1.75 1.75 10.74
CA TYR A 110 1.69 0.32 10.48
C TYR A 110 2.99 -0.21 9.87
N GLU A 111 3.61 0.52 8.95
CA GLU A 111 4.94 0.15 8.44
C GLU A 111 5.97 0.11 9.57
N ALA A 112 6.00 1.13 10.45
CA ALA A 112 6.90 1.15 11.61
C ALA A 112 6.66 -0.06 12.53
N LYS A 113 5.40 -0.43 12.77
CA LYS A 113 5.04 -1.63 13.52
C LYS A 113 5.58 -2.90 12.86
N LEU A 114 5.35 -3.07 11.56
CA LEU A 114 5.83 -4.23 10.80
C LEU A 114 7.36 -4.33 10.76
N GLN A 115 8.07 -3.20 10.75
CA GLN A 115 9.54 -3.16 10.88
C GLN A 115 10.00 -3.61 12.27
N LYS A 116 9.34 -3.14 13.33
CA LYS A 116 9.62 -3.55 14.72
C LYS A 116 9.36 -5.04 14.94
N GLU A 117 8.34 -5.59 14.28
CA GLU A 117 7.99 -7.02 14.31
C GLU A 117 8.88 -7.87 13.40
N GLY A 118 9.81 -7.27 12.64
CA GLY A 118 10.72 -7.96 11.73
C GLY A 118 10.06 -8.48 10.44
N VAL A 119 8.81 -8.09 10.17
CA VAL A 119 8.10 -8.42 8.92
C VAL A 119 8.71 -7.65 7.74
N LEU A 120 8.97 -6.36 7.96
CA LEU A 120 9.62 -5.47 6.99
C LEU A 120 11.04 -5.13 7.41
N ARG A 121 11.91 -4.86 6.42
CA ARG A 121 13.26 -4.35 6.67
C ARG A 121 13.23 -2.82 6.68
N GLY A 122 13.95 -2.20 7.61
CA GLY A 122 14.04 -0.75 7.73
C GLY A 122 14.11 -0.35 9.20
N LYS A 123 14.55 0.89 9.47
CA LYS A 123 14.50 1.50 10.81
C LYS A 123 13.51 2.66 10.89
N GLN A 124 13.01 3.12 9.75
CA GLN A 124 12.08 4.23 9.63
C GLN A 124 11.08 3.95 8.51
N PRO A 125 9.86 4.52 8.58
CA PRO A 125 8.91 4.48 7.48
C PRO A 125 9.49 5.03 6.17
N SER A 126 9.02 4.49 5.06
CA SER A 126 9.45 4.85 3.70
C SER A 126 8.75 6.10 3.15
N ILE A 127 7.71 6.57 3.83
CA ILE A 127 7.03 7.84 3.57
C ILE A 127 6.93 8.61 4.88
N ALA A 128 7.32 9.89 4.88
CA ALA A 128 7.02 10.83 5.97
C ALA A 128 5.65 11.50 5.70
N LEU A 129 4.91 11.86 6.76
CA LEU A 129 3.59 12.46 6.58
C LEU A 129 3.68 13.84 5.92
N GLU A 130 4.75 14.56 6.19
CA GLU A 130 5.06 15.86 5.58
C GLU A 130 5.27 15.72 4.07
N ASP A 131 5.93 14.64 3.63
CA ASP A 131 6.10 14.33 2.20
C ASP A 131 4.74 14.09 1.53
N TRP A 132 3.84 13.35 2.21
CA TRP A 132 2.49 13.09 1.73
C TRP A 132 1.65 14.36 1.57
N ASP A 133 1.70 15.24 2.56
CA ASP A 133 1.02 16.54 2.53
C ASP A 133 1.53 17.39 1.36
N MET A 134 2.85 17.40 1.15
CA MET A 134 3.45 18.09 0.00
C MET A 134 2.97 17.51 -1.34
N TRP A 135 2.93 16.18 -1.50
CA TRP A 135 2.47 15.56 -2.75
C TRP A 135 1.01 15.87 -3.07
N THR A 136 0.17 15.97 -2.04
CA THR A 136 -1.26 16.27 -2.18
C THR A 136 -1.51 17.70 -2.67
N THR A 137 -0.56 18.62 -2.46
CA THR A 137 -0.64 20.00 -2.96
C THR A 137 -0.26 20.18 -4.43
N GLY A 138 0.05 19.09 -5.16
CA GLY A 138 0.09 19.07 -6.63
C GLY A 138 1.48 19.04 -7.26
N ASP A 139 2.56 18.98 -6.48
CA ASP A 139 3.91 18.84 -7.03
C ASP A 139 4.29 17.36 -7.26
N MET A 140 3.72 16.78 -8.32
CA MET A 140 4.06 15.43 -8.78
C MET A 140 5.51 15.28 -9.25
N GLN A 141 6.24 16.37 -9.52
CA GLN A 141 7.67 16.30 -9.84
C GLN A 141 8.49 15.93 -8.60
N MET A 142 8.02 16.29 -7.41
CA MET A 142 8.64 15.91 -6.14
C MET A 142 8.46 14.43 -5.79
N LEU A 143 7.34 13.79 -6.15
CA LEU A 143 7.19 12.33 -6.00
C LEU A 143 8.27 11.56 -6.76
N ARG A 144 8.60 12.01 -7.98
CA ARG A 144 9.74 11.49 -8.74
C ARG A 144 11.05 11.81 -8.04
N LYS A 145 11.25 13.04 -7.57
CA LYS A 145 12.47 13.43 -6.86
C LYS A 145 12.71 12.62 -5.58
N GLN A 146 11.69 12.41 -4.75
CA GLN A 146 11.77 11.61 -3.53
C GLN A 146 11.95 10.12 -3.84
N HIS A 147 11.32 9.62 -4.90
CA HIS A 147 11.58 8.28 -5.41
C HIS A 147 13.06 8.12 -5.82
N LEU A 148 13.61 9.09 -6.56
CA LEU A 148 15.04 9.12 -6.89
C LEU A 148 15.90 9.16 -5.63
N ILE A 149 15.64 10.05 -4.67
CA ILE A 149 16.39 10.16 -3.42
C ILE A 149 16.39 8.83 -2.64
N THR A 150 15.24 8.16 -2.58
CA THR A 150 15.10 6.88 -1.88
C THR A 150 15.88 5.77 -2.61
N LEU A 151 15.78 5.74 -3.94
CA LEU A 151 16.55 4.81 -4.77
C LEU A 151 18.06 5.06 -4.63
N GLU A 152 18.49 6.33 -4.59
CA GLU A 152 19.89 6.76 -4.45
C GLU A 152 20.42 6.36 -3.08
N SER A 153 19.70 6.68 -2.01
CA SER A 153 20.04 6.29 -0.64
C SER A 153 20.18 4.77 -0.50
N ARG A 154 19.24 4.02 -1.09
CA ARG A 154 19.28 2.55 -1.04
C ARG A 154 20.43 1.98 -1.85
N HIS A 155 20.67 2.49 -3.05
CA HIS A 155 21.79 2.12 -3.89
C HIS A 155 23.13 2.39 -3.20
N ASP A 156 23.29 3.56 -2.59
CA ASP A 156 24.53 3.91 -1.88
C ASP A 156 24.72 3.06 -0.62
N SER A 157 23.66 2.69 0.10
CA SER A 157 23.77 1.77 1.25
C SER A 157 24.22 0.35 0.85
N LEU A 158 24.03 -0.02 -0.42
CA LEU A 158 24.39 -1.32 -0.99
C LEU A 158 25.75 -1.29 -1.70
N LYS A 159 26.38 -0.12 -1.82
CA LYS A 159 27.64 0.11 -2.54
C LYS A 159 28.79 -0.61 -1.83
N GLY A 160 29.55 -1.42 -2.56
CA GLY A 160 30.64 -2.24 -2.01
C GLY A 160 30.21 -3.63 -1.51
N ALA A 161 28.90 -3.92 -1.47
CA ALA A 161 28.42 -5.29 -1.34
C ALA A 161 28.27 -5.90 -2.75
N ASP A 162 29.01 -6.96 -3.07
CA ASP A 162 28.77 -7.75 -4.29
C ASP A 162 27.45 -8.51 -4.14
N SER A 163 26.35 -7.79 -4.40
CA SER A 163 25.01 -8.30 -4.20
C SER A 163 24.14 -8.02 -5.41
N LYS A 164 23.34 -9.00 -5.79
CA LYS A 164 22.28 -8.88 -6.80
C LYS A 164 21.38 -7.65 -6.57
N ALA A 165 21.17 -7.29 -5.29
CA ALA A 165 20.38 -6.13 -4.90
C ALA A 165 20.99 -4.80 -5.36
N TYR A 166 22.33 -4.65 -5.32
CA TYR A 166 22.99 -3.44 -5.81
C TYR A 166 22.70 -3.21 -7.29
N ARG A 167 22.90 -4.25 -8.13
CA ARG A 167 22.61 -4.22 -9.57
C ARG A 167 21.16 -3.87 -9.87
N GLU A 168 20.21 -4.48 -9.16
CA GLU A 168 18.79 -4.20 -9.33
C GLU A 168 18.44 -2.73 -9.03
N TYR A 169 19.01 -2.15 -7.97
CA TYR A 169 18.77 -0.75 -7.63
C TYR A 169 19.50 0.22 -8.56
N SER A 170 20.66 -0.14 -9.10
CA SER A 170 21.33 0.65 -10.16
C SER A 170 20.46 0.74 -11.42
N GLU A 171 19.83 -0.37 -11.84
CA GLU A 171 18.91 -0.37 -12.98
C GLU A 171 17.64 0.45 -12.73
N LYS A 172 17.08 0.35 -11.51
CA LYS A 172 15.91 1.16 -11.11
C LYS A 172 16.25 2.66 -11.13
N LEU A 173 17.41 3.05 -10.61
CA LEU A 173 17.89 4.44 -10.67
C LEU A 173 18.03 4.94 -12.09
N GLN A 174 18.69 4.17 -12.95
CA GLN A 174 18.92 4.58 -14.33
C GLN A 174 17.61 4.78 -15.10
N LYS A 175 16.60 3.92 -14.85
CA LYS A 175 15.25 4.05 -15.40
C LYS A 175 14.46 5.22 -14.80
N ALA A 176 14.68 5.54 -13.53
CA ALA A 176 13.98 6.65 -12.87
C ALA A 176 14.53 8.03 -13.28
N MET A 177 15.80 8.09 -13.72
CA MET A 177 16.46 9.30 -14.22
C MET A 177 16.08 9.69 -15.67
N HIS A 178 15.47 8.79 -16.44
CA HIS A 178 15.05 9.00 -17.83
C HIS A 178 13.52 9.10 -17.94
#